data_AF-A0A9E0F4A2-F1
#
_entry.id   AF-A0A9E0F4A2-F1
#
_cell.length_a   1.000
_cell.length_b   1.000
_cell.length_c   1.000
_cell.angle_alpha   90.00
_cell.angle_beta   90.00
_cell.angle_gamma   90.00
#
_symmetry.space_group_name_H-M   'P 1'
#
loop_
_entity.id
_entity.type
_entity.pdbx_description
1 polymer ?
#
loop_
_entity_poly.entity_id
_entity_poly.type
_entity_poly.pdbx_seq_one_letter_code
_entity_poly.pdbx_strand_id
1 'polypeptide(L)'
;MKLLYTIAFFLLFNVTQLMAQSPNELILMGSITTDSLKRDTSLHWLHDTSAYQAKQVAVDKLKQHNSKLFIQVFCGSWCEDTQRELPKFLNVADAAGLKYSLYFLDRNKQSTAGEEKKYNILFVPTFIVFYEDKEIGRIIEMAPKGIENHLAEMLK
;
A
#
# COMPACT_ATOMS: atom_id res chain seq x y z
N MET A 1 -65.39 20.38 -23.29
CA MET A 1 -65.12 18.92 -23.23
C MET A 1 -64.07 18.55 -24.25
N LYS A 2 -62.82 18.38 -23.83
CA LYS A 2 -61.85 17.41 -24.35
C LYS A 2 -60.84 17.18 -23.22
N LEU A 3 -60.81 15.93 -22.80
CA LEU A 3 -60.09 15.34 -21.69
C LEU A 3 -58.66 15.02 -22.16
N LEU A 4 -57.66 15.12 -21.27
CA LEU A 4 -56.71 14.06 -20.92
C LEU A 4 -55.32 14.58 -20.54
N TYR A 5 -54.92 14.16 -19.34
CA TYR A 5 -53.60 14.30 -18.72
C TYR A 5 -52.54 13.56 -19.53
N THR A 6 -51.31 14.08 -19.55
CA THR A 6 -50.13 13.23 -19.70
C THR A 6 -49.01 13.74 -18.82
N ILE A 7 -48.94 13.12 -17.64
CA ILE A 7 -47.75 13.07 -16.80
C ILE A 7 -46.86 11.96 -17.39
N ALA A 8 -45.61 12.26 -17.72
CA ALA A 8 -44.56 11.28 -17.93
C ALA A 8 -43.23 11.95 -17.52
N PHE A 9 -42.89 11.89 -16.24
CA PHE A 9 -41.99 10.89 -15.64
C PHE A 9 -40.52 11.12 -16.05
N PHE A 10 -39.80 11.70 -15.09
CA PHE A 10 -38.35 11.84 -15.01
C PHE A 10 -37.62 10.55 -15.40
N LEU A 11 -36.70 10.61 -16.35
CA LEU A 11 -35.61 9.63 -16.46
C LEU A 11 -34.28 10.39 -16.64
N LEU A 12 -33.70 10.75 -15.49
CA LEU A 12 -32.26 10.99 -15.33
C LEU A 12 -31.53 9.70 -15.71
N PHE A 13 -31.07 9.57 -16.96
CA PHE A 13 -30.13 8.53 -17.31
C PHE A 13 -28.70 9.07 -17.11
N ASN A 14 -28.28 9.13 -15.85
CA ASN A 14 -26.86 9.17 -15.53
C ASN A 14 -26.31 7.80 -15.92
N VAL A 15 -25.62 7.73 -17.06
CA VAL A 15 -24.82 6.55 -17.41
C VAL A 15 -23.61 6.56 -16.48
N THR A 16 -23.76 6.04 -15.26
CA THR A 16 -22.60 5.58 -14.51
C THR A 16 -22.06 4.39 -15.28
N GLN A 17 -20.96 4.62 -15.99
CA GLN A 17 -20.21 3.58 -16.66
C GLN A 17 -19.75 2.59 -15.61
N LEU A 18 -20.48 1.48 -15.49
CA LEU A 18 -20.08 0.31 -14.70
C LEU A 18 -18.82 -0.22 -15.37
N MET A 19 -17.65 0.23 -14.90
CA MET A 19 -16.39 -0.40 -15.23
C MET A 19 -16.49 -1.82 -14.71
N ALA A 20 -16.62 -2.77 -15.65
CA ALA A 20 -16.67 -4.18 -15.37
C ALA A 20 -15.41 -4.58 -14.60
N GLN A 21 -15.55 -4.77 -13.28
CA GLN A 21 -14.50 -5.31 -12.43
C GLN A 21 -14.37 -6.79 -12.74
N SER A 22 -13.15 -7.26 -12.98
CA SER A 22 -12.88 -8.70 -13.11
C SER A 22 -13.31 -9.40 -11.81
N PRO A 23 -14.22 -10.40 -11.85
CA PRO A 23 -14.86 -10.94 -10.65
C PRO A 23 -13.95 -11.62 -9.62
N ASN A 24 -12.65 -11.81 -9.90
CA ASN A 24 -11.79 -12.75 -9.17
C ASN A 24 -10.51 -12.16 -8.56
N GLU A 25 -10.38 -10.83 -8.41
CA GLU A 25 -9.22 -10.24 -7.72
C GLU A 25 -9.65 -9.46 -6.47
N LEU A 26 -9.15 -9.88 -5.31
CA LEU A 26 -9.37 -9.20 -4.05
C LEU A 26 -8.52 -7.92 -4.00
N ILE A 27 -9.19 -6.77 -4.08
CA ILE A 27 -8.57 -5.46 -3.91
C ILE A 27 -8.74 -5.06 -2.45
N LEU A 28 -7.64 -5.05 -1.72
CA LEU A 28 -7.62 -4.47 -0.38
C LEU A 28 -7.71 -2.94 -0.48
N MET A 29 -8.41 -2.31 0.45
CA MET A 29 -8.65 -0.86 0.46
C MET A 29 -8.50 -0.29 1.87
N GLY A 30 -7.82 0.84 1.98
CA GLY A 30 -7.71 1.60 3.24
C GLY A 30 -6.59 1.13 4.19
N SER A 31 -6.67 1.58 5.44
CA SER A 31 -5.72 1.22 6.49
C SER A 31 -6.02 -0.18 7.03
N ILE A 32 -5.07 -1.10 6.83
CA ILE A 32 -5.21 -2.51 7.22
C ILE A 32 -4.16 -2.85 8.26
N THR A 33 -4.57 -3.54 9.32
CA THR A 33 -3.63 -4.07 10.31
C THR A 33 -2.86 -5.24 9.72
N THR A 34 -1.56 -5.31 10.00
CA THR A 34 -0.69 -6.40 9.51
C THR A 34 -1.23 -7.77 9.89
N ASP A 35 -1.85 -7.91 11.05
CA ASP A 35 -2.48 -9.15 11.50
C ASP A 35 -3.64 -9.60 10.61
N SER A 36 -4.45 -8.66 10.11
CA SER A 36 -5.53 -8.99 9.18
C SER A 36 -4.97 -9.39 7.82
N LEU A 37 -3.93 -8.68 7.38
CA LEU A 37 -3.22 -8.95 6.13
C LEU A 37 -2.56 -10.35 6.13
N LYS A 38 -1.86 -10.70 7.21
CA LYS A 38 -1.18 -11.99 7.41
C LYS A 38 -2.13 -13.16 7.72
N ARG A 39 -3.42 -12.92 7.94
CA ARG A 39 -4.42 -14.00 8.07
C ARG A 39 -5.19 -14.25 6.78
N ASP A 40 -5.10 -13.33 5.83
CA ASP A 40 -5.76 -13.48 4.55
C ASP A 40 -5.02 -14.52 3.70
N THR A 41 -5.61 -15.70 3.58
CA THR A 41 -5.06 -16.78 2.79
C THR A 41 -5.18 -16.53 1.29
N SER A 42 -6.02 -15.58 0.85
CA SER A 42 -6.12 -15.24 -0.57
C SER A 42 -4.88 -14.51 -1.11
N LEU A 43 -4.07 -13.93 -0.21
CA LEU A 43 -2.82 -13.25 -0.53
C LEU A 43 -1.61 -14.19 -0.45
N HIS A 44 -1.61 -15.27 -1.24
CA HIS A 44 -0.54 -16.27 -1.20
C HIS A 44 0.88 -15.69 -1.32
N TRP A 45 1.05 -14.64 -2.13
CA TRP A 45 2.32 -13.94 -2.34
C TRP A 45 2.89 -13.28 -1.07
N LEU A 46 2.06 -13.02 -0.06
CA LEU A 46 2.49 -12.39 1.19
C LEU A 46 3.19 -13.39 2.12
N HIS A 47 2.86 -14.68 1.99
CA HIS A 47 3.32 -15.73 2.89
C HIS A 47 4.62 -16.39 2.43
N ASP A 48 4.97 -16.23 1.15
CA ASP A 48 6.19 -16.81 0.59
C ASP A 48 7.36 -15.81 0.64
N THR A 49 7.92 -15.63 1.83
CA THR A 49 9.15 -14.86 2.03
C THR A 49 10.34 -15.73 2.42
N SER A 50 10.19 -17.04 2.37
CA SER A 50 11.11 -18.01 2.95
C SER A 50 12.55 -17.88 2.40
N ALA A 51 12.67 -17.45 1.14
CA ALA A 51 13.95 -17.23 0.47
C ALA A 51 14.62 -15.87 0.77
N TYR A 52 13.89 -14.87 1.29
CA TYR A 52 14.45 -13.54 1.53
C TYR A 52 15.18 -13.46 2.86
N GLN A 53 16.48 -13.17 2.80
CA GLN A 53 17.32 -12.99 3.98
C GLN A 53 17.82 -11.54 4.02
N ALA A 54 17.27 -10.75 4.93
CA ALA A 54 17.69 -9.37 5.13
C ALA A 54 19.13 -9.31 5.66
N LYS A 55 19.92 -8.33 5.20
CA LYS A 55 21.29 -8.16 5.71
C LYS A 55 21.27 -7.69 7.17
N GLN A 56 21.80 -8.53 8.06
CA GLN A 56 21.74 -8.29 9.50
C GLN A 56 22.35 -6.94 9.91
N VAL A 57 23.45 -6.52 9.30
CA VAL A 57 24.09 -5.21 9.57
C VAL A 57 23.12 -4.03 9.36
N ALA A 58 22.31 -4.08 8.30
CA ALA A 58 21.31 -3.05 8.04
C ALA A 58 20.13 -3.14 9.00
N VAL A 59 19.66 -4.36 9.30
CA VAL A 59 18.59 -4.60 10.29
C VAL A 59 19.00 -4.08 11.67
N ASP A 60 20.24 -4.32 12.10
CA ASP A 60 20.76 -3.85 13.39
C ASP A 60 20.83 -2.33 13.44
N LYS A 61 21.27 -1.67 12.35
CA LYS A 61 21.23 -0.21 12.23
C LYS A 61 19.80 0.31 12.34
N LEU A 62 18.85 -0.30 11.64
CA LEU A 62 17.43 0.08 11.72
C LEU A 62 16.88 -0.08 13.14
N LYS A 63 17.24 -1.18 13.82
CA LYS A 63 16.81 -1.48 15.19
C LYS A 63 17.32 -0.43 16.19
N GLN A 64 18.53 0.09 16.03
CA GLN A 64 19.08 1.16 16.88
C GLN A 64 18.29 2.47 16.77
N HIS A 65 17.63 2.70 15.63
CA HIS A 65 16.89 3.92 15.33
C HIS A 65 15.37 3.74 15.28
N ASN A 66 14.86 2.54 15.59
CA ASN A 66 13.47 2.15 15.34
C ASN A 66 12.42 3.04 16.01
N SER A 67 12.72 3.59 17.19
CA SER A 67 11.81 4.46 17.95
C SER A 67 11.59 5.82 17.29
N LYS A 68 12.53 6.23 16.43
CA LYS A 68 12.51 7.49 15.68
C LYS A 68 12.02 7.31 14.25
N LEU A 69 11.97 6.07 13.78
CA LEU A 69 11.54 5.72 12.43
C LEU A 69 10.04 5.46 12.36
N PHE A 70 9.44 5.99 11.32
CA PHE A 70 8.07 5.63 10.92
C PHE A 70 8.00 5.51 9.40
N ILE A 71 7.33 4.47 8.91
CA ILE A 71 7.21 4.23 7.47
C ILE A 71 5.74 4.24 7.07
N GLN A 72 5.38 5.05 6.08
CA GLN A 72 4.07 4.95 5.42
C GLN A 72 4.23 4.22 4.12
N VAL A 73 3.47 3.15 3.91
CA VAL A 73 3.55 2.35 2.70
C VAL A 73 2.24 2.44 1.95
N PHE A 74 2.32 2.86 0.69
CA PHE A 74 1.22 2.85 -0.26
C PHE A 74 1.41 1.68 -1.21
N CYS A 75 0.42 0.79 -1.30
CA CYS A 75 0.53 -0.52 -1.94
C CYS A 75 -0.66 -0.80 -2.85
N GLY A 76 -0.50 -1.66 -3.85
CA GLY A 76 -1.62 -2.26 -4.58
C GLY A 76 -1.53 -3.78 -4.55
N SER A 77 -2.53 -4.50 -4.03
CA SER A 77 -2.50 -5.97 -3.96
C SER A 77 -2.38 -6.64 -5.34
N TRP A 78 -2.81 -5.93 -6.39
CA TRP A 78 -2.77 -6.30 -7.79
C TRP A 78 -1.43 -6.01 -8.50
N CYS A 79 -0.47 -5.37 -7.82
CA CYS A 79 0.79 -4.92 -8.41
C CYS A 79 1.93 -5.89 -8.10
N GLU A 80 2.62 -6.40 -9.12
CA GLU A 80 3.74 -7.34 -8.99
C GLU A 80 4.87 -6.79 -8.11
N ASP A 81 5.21 -5.50 -8.26
CA ASP A 81 6.23 -4.86 -7.43
C ASP A 81 5.81 -4.81 -5.96
N THR A 82 4.51 -4.62 -5.68
CA THR A 82 4.00 -4.67 -4.29
C THR A 82 4.11 -6.08 -3.75
N GLN A 83 3.70 -7.08 -4.54
CA GLN A 83 3.78 -8.49 -4.17
C GLN A 83 5.22 -8.93 -3.89
N ARG A 84 6.19 -8.32 -4.57
CA ARG A 84 7.61 -8.60 -4.39
C ARG A 84 8.24 -7.88 -3.21
N GLU A 85 7.94 -6.60 -3.00
CA GLU A 85 8.66 -5.76 -2.03
C GLU A 85 7.97 -5.67 -0.66
N LEU A 86 6.64 -5.69 -0.61
CA LEU A 86 5.91 -5.59 0.66
C LEU A 86 6.22 -6.76 1.62
N PRO A 87 6.28 -8.03 1.18
CA PRO A 87 6.59 -9.12 2.11
C PRO A 87 8.02 -9.01 2.70
N LYS A 88 8.99 -8.60 1.86
CA LYS A 88 10.37 -8.31 2.30
C LYS A 88 10.40 -7.19 3.34
N PHE A 89 9.65 -6.11 3.08
CA PHE A 89 9.49 -5.00 4.03
C PHE A 89 8.97 -5.48 5.37
N LEU A 90 7.88 -6.26 5.39
CA LEU A 90 7.27 -6.73 6.62
C LEU A 90 8.24 -7.57 7.46
N ASN A 91 9.04 -8.43 6.82
CA ASN A 91 10.09 -9.18 7.51
C ASN A 91 11.13 -8.27 8.16
N VAL A 92 11.60 -7.25 7.43
CA VAL A 92 12.57 -6.28 7.95
C VAL A 92 11.96 -5.45 9.08
N ALA A 93 10.71 -5.02 8.92
CA ALA A 93 9.98 -4.24 9.91
C ALA A 93 9.78 -5.02 11.21
N ASP A 94 9.41 -6.30 11.12
CA ASP A 94 9.28 -7.18 12.28
C ASP A 94 10.63 -7.41 12.96
N ALA A 95 11.69 -7.70 12.20
CA ALA A 95 13.03 -7.97 12.74
C ALA A 95 13.67 -6.74 13.42
N ALA A 96 13.48 -5.54 12.86
CA ALA A 96 14.00 -4.29 13.40
C ALA A 96 13.05 -3.60 14.41
N GLY A 97 11.80 -4.05 14.52
CA GLY A 97 10.77 -3.42 15.35
C GLY A 97 10.33 -2.04 14.84
N LEU A 98 10.22 -1.88 13.51
CA LEU A 98 9.83 -0.63 12.88
C LEU A 98 8.31 -0.40 12.99
N LYS A 99 7.93 0.86 13.22
CA LYS A 99 6.53 1.30 13.14
C LYS A 99 6.18 1.67 11.71
N TYR A 100 5.01 1.26 11.26
CA TYR A 100 4.54 1.59 9.91
C TYR A 100 3.01 1.66 9.81
N SER A 101 2.53 2.21 8.70
CA SER A 101 1.14 2.14 8.28
C SER A 101 1.05 1.69 6.83
N LEU A 102 0.07 0.86 6.52
CA LEU A 102 -0.18 0.36 5.17
C LEU A 102 -1.47 0.99 4.63
N TYR A 103 -1.40 1.48 3.41
CA TYR A 103 -2.53 2.03 2.65
C TYR A 103 -2.64 1.27 1.34
N PHE A 104 -3.70 0.47 1.19
CA PHE A 104 -3.95 -0.22 -0.08
C PHE A 104 -4.79 0.64 -1.02
N LEU A 105 -4.34 0.71 -2.27
CA LEU A 105 -4.90 1.52 -3.35
C LEU A 105 -5.53 0.64 -4.43
N ASP A 106 -6.55 1.19 -5.09
CA ASP A 106 -7.17 0.58 -6.26
C ASP A 106 -6.25 0.63 -7.50
N ARG A 107 -6.72 0.11 -8.65
CA ARG A 107 -5.95 0.13 -9.91
C ARG A 107 -5.70 1.54 -10.47
N ASN A 108 -6.50 2.52 -10.05
CA ASN A 108 -6.29 3.93 -10.36
C ASN A 108 -5.34 4.62 -9.37
N LYS A 109 -4.77 3.85 -8.42
CA LYS A 109 -3.90 4.32 -7.34
C LYS A 109 -4.60 5.32 -6.43
N GLN A 110 -5.87 5.10 -6.15
CA GLN A 110 -6.68 5.92 -5.24
C GLN A 110 -7.03 5.13 -3.97
N SER A 111 -7.07 5.83 -2.84
CA SER A 111 -7.60 5.30 -1.58
C SER A 111 -8.98 5.89 -1.30
N THR A 112 -9.72 5.26 -0.37
CA THR A 112 -11.06 5.73 0.02
C THR A 112 -11.04 7.13 0.65
N ALA A 113 -10.04 7.43 1.49
CA ALA A 113 -9.95 8.72 2.18
C ALA A 113 -8.98 9.71 1.50
N GLY A 114 -8.36 9.32 0.39
CA GLY A 114 -7.52 10.20 -0.42
C GLY A 114 -6.14 10.44 0.19
N GLU A 115 -5.68 9.58 1.10
CA GLU A 115 -4.39 9.70 1.77
C GLU A 115 -3.24 9.85 0.78
N GLU A 116 -3.33 9.18 -0.38
CA GLU A 116 -2.32 9.21 -1.43
C GLU A 116 -2.07 10.62 -1.99
N LYS A 117 -3.08 11.49 -1.97
CA LYS A 117 -3.02 12.83 -2.56
C LYS A 117 -2.09 13.73 -1.76
N LYS A 118 -2.16 13.64 -0.43
CA LYS A 118 -1.29 14.40 0.49
C LYS A 118 0.19 14.13 0.22
N TYR A 119 0.51 12.90 -0.15
CA TYR A 119 1.88 12.46 -0.36
C TYR A 119 2.30 12.41 -1.84
N ASN A 120 1.40 12.79 -2.76
CA ASN A 120 1.63 12.77 -4.21
C ASN A 120 2.11 11.39 -4.70
N ILE A 121 1.39 10.33 -4.34
CA ILE A 121 1.73 8.98 -4.76
C ILE A 121 1.37 8.77 -6.22
N LEU A 122 2.37 8.44 -7.05
CA LEU A 122 2.20 8.17 -8.47
C LEU A 122 2.44 6.69 -8.82
N PHE A 123 3.19 5.97 -7.99
CA PHE A 123 3.63 4.59 -8.20
C PHE A 123 3.44 3.76 -6.93
N VAL A 124 3.23 2.46 -7.10
CA VAL A 124 3.09 1.51 -5.99
C VAL A 124 4.05 0.33 -6.21
N PRO A 125 4.68 -0.22 -5.15
CA PRO A 125 4.62 0.29 -3.78
C PRO A 125 5.46 1.57 -3.64
N THR A 126 5.06 2.46 -2.74
CA THR A 126 5.91 3.58 -2.30
C THR A 126 6.05 3.52 -0.78
N PHE A 127 7.29 3.43 -0.30
CA PHE A 127 7.64 3.48 1.12
C PHE A 127 8.17 4.87 1.44
N ILE A 128 7.40 5.67 2.17
CA ILE A 128 7.83 6.99 2.65
C ILE A 128 8.45 6.82 4.03
N VAL A 129 9.68 7.28 4.18
CA VAL A 129 10.48 7.08 5.40
C VAL A 129 10.55 8.39 6.17
N PHE A 130 10.06 8.35 7.41
CA PHE A 130 10.11 9.45 8.36
C PHE A 130 11.12 9.14 9.46
N TYR A 131 11.89 10.15 9.84
CA TYR A 131 12.77 10.13 11.00
C TYR A 131 12.49 11.37 11.86
N GLU A 132 12.09 11.17 13.11
CA GLU A 132 11.65 12.26 14.00
C GLU A 132 10.60 13.17 13.32
N ASP A 133 9.55 12.54 12.76
CA ASP A 133 8.42 13.17 12.07
C ASP A 133 8.75 13.93 10.77
N LYS A 134 10.01 13.91 10.32
CA LYS A 134 10.44 14.50 9.06
C LYS A 134 10.62 13.44 7.99
N GLU A 135 10.04 13.64 6.82
CA GLU A 135 10.32 12.80 5.64
C GLU A 135 11.81 12.93 5.27
N ILE A 136 12.53 11.81 5.28
CA ILE A 136 13.96 11.75 4.94
C ILE A 136 14.22 11.07 3.60
N GLY A 137 13.21 10.43 3.00
CA GLY A 137 13.32 9.80 1.69
C GLY A 137 12.17 8.87 1.37
N ARG A 138 12.22 8.29 0.16
CA ARG A 138 11.26 7.32 -0.34
C ARG A 138 11.95 6.17 -1.05
N ILE A 139 11.35 4.99 -1.01
CA ILE A 139 11.65 3.87 -1.90
C ILE A 139 10.43 3.72 -2.82
N ILE A 140 10.63 3.81 -4.13
CA ILE A 140 9.57 3.78 -5.14
C ILE A 140 9.74 2.52 -5.97
N GLU A 141 8.69 1.71 -6.04
CA GLU A 141 8.53 0.45 -6.77
C GLU A 141 9.46 -0.70 -6.33
N MET A 142 10.77 -0.47 -6.25
CA MET A 142 11.74 -1.54 -6.01
C MET A 142 12.94 -1.11 -5.17
N ALA A 143 13.47 -2.06 -4.37
CA ALA A 143 14.71 -1.93 -3.63
C ALA A 143 15.74 -2.96 -4.12
N PRO A 144 16.47 -2.71 -5.22
CA PRO A 144 17.35 -3.70 -5.86
C PRO A 144 18.50 -4.18 -4.95
N LYS A 145 18.91 -3.39 -3.96
CA LYS A 145 19.93 -3.80 -2.98
C LYS A 145 19.34 -4.48 -1.74
N GLY A 146 18.03 -4.71 -1.69
CA GLY A 146 17.30 -5.14 -0.50
C GLY A 146 16.75 -3.95 0.28
N ILE A 147 15.53 -4.07 0.77
CA ILE A 147 14.79 -2.95 1.35
C ILE A 147 15.44 -2.44 2.65
N GLU A 148 16.01 -3.33 3.47
CA GLU A 148 16.75 -2.95 4.67
C GLU A 148 17.94 -2.05 4.37
N ASN A 149 18.65 -2.30 3.26
CA ASN A 149 19.83 -1.51 2.91
C ASN A 149 19.40 -0.11 2.48
N HIS A 150 18.36 0.00 1.65
CA HIS A 150 17.82 1.30 1.25
C HIS A 150 17.32 2.11 2.45
N LEU A 151 16.61 1.49 3.39
CA LEU A 151 16.17 2.17 4.62
C LEU A 151 17.37 2.61 5.48
N ALA A 152 18.37 1.74 5.66
CA ALA A 152 19.55 2.02 6.48
C ALA A 152 20.47 3.11 5.88
N GLU A 153 20.54 3.21 4.55
CA GLU A 153 21.30 4.23 3.82
C GLU A 153 20.73 5.65 4.05
N MET A 154 19.43 5.78 4.35
CA MET A 154 18.80 7.09 4.63
C MET A 154 19.13 7.65 6.03
N LEU A 155 19.48 6.77 6.97
CA LEU A 155 19.84 7.11 8.36
C LEU A 155 21.29 7.62 8.48
N LYS A 156 21.65 8.70 7.78
CA LYS A 156 23.01 9.24 7.77
C LYS A 156 23.61 9.39 9.17
#